data_AF-B9T749-F1
#
_entry.id   AF-B9T749-F1
#
_cell.length_a   1.000
_cell.length_b   1.000
_cell.length_c   1.000
_cell.angle_alpha   90.00
_cell.angle_beta   90.00
_cell.angle_gamma   90.00
#
_symmetry.space_group_name_H-M   'P 1'
#
loop_
_entity.id
_entity.type
_entity.pdbx_description
1 polymer ?
#
loop_
_entity_poly.entity_id
_entity_poly.type
_entity_poly.pdbx_seq_one_letter_code
_entity_poly.pdbx_strand_id
1 'polypeptide(L)'
;MEVSSGCDVSESLANFARRKQRGTSVTLRQPASSGAIVTLHGRFEILSLLGSILPPSAPPGIIGLTIYLAGAQGQVVGGGVVGALIASGPVVILAASFRNAAFDRLPIR
;
A
#
# COMPACT_ATOMS: atom_id res chain seq x y z
N MET A 1 -11.73 -4.45 4.19
CA MET A 1 -12.45 -3.17 4.18
C MET A 1 -12.79 -2.83 2.75
N GLU A 2 -13.75 -1.94 2.53
CA GLU A 2 -14.06 -1.42 1.20
C GLU A 2 -13.65 0.05 1.13
N VAL A 3 -13.12 0.47 -0.02
CA VAL A 3 -12.75 1.84 -0.35
C VAL A 3 -13.58 2.26 -1.55
N SER A 4 -14.36 3.33 -1.41
CA SER A 4 -15.24 3.84 -2.45
C SER A 4 -14.48 4.52 -3.57
N SER A 5 -15.12 4.67 -4.74
CA SER A 5 -14.57 5.46 -5.86
C SER A 5 -14.27 6.89 -5.42
N GLY A 6 -13.15 7.45 -5.87
CA GLY A 6 -12.66 8.78 -5.52
C GLY A 6 -11.93 8.87 -4.16
N CYS A 7 -11.95 7.82 -3.33
CA CYS A 7 -11.22 7.80 -2.06
C CYS A 7 -9.75 7.37 -2.24
N ASP A 8 -8.88 7.88 -1.36
CA ASP A 8 -7.49 7.44 -1.27
C ASP A 8 -7.38 6.10 -0.51
N VAL A 9 -6.78 5.10 -1.17
CA VAL A 9 -6.56 3.75 -0.65
C VAL A 9 -5.57 3.74 0.52
N SER A 10 -4.47 4.49 0.40
CA SER A 10 -3.41 4.58 1.41
C SER A 10 -3.92 5.26 2.68
N GLU A 11 -4.66 6.36 2.54
CA GLU A 11 -5.29 7.07 3.65
C GLU A 11 -6.37 6.22 4.32
N SER A 12 -7.22 5.53 3.53
CA SER A 12 -8.25 4.63 4.05
C SER A 12 -7.64 3.51 4.90
N LEU A 13 -6.54 2.91 4.43
CA LEU A 13 -5.81 1.87 5.14
C LEU A 13 -5.15 2.42 6.43
N ALA A 14 -4.57 3.62 6.40
CA ALA A 14 -4.01 4.29 7.57
C ALA A 14 -5.08 4.63 8.62
N ASN A 15 -6.24 5.13 8.20
CA ASN A 15 -7.36 5.42 9.07
C ASN A 15 -8.00 4.15 9.65
N PHE A 16 -7.91 3.01 8.98
CA PHE A 16 -8.27 1.71 9.55
C PHE A 16 -7.24 1.25 10.60
N ALA A 17 -5.94 1.30 10.31
CA ALA A 17 -4.87 0.94 11.24
C ALA A 17 -4.92 1.76 12.55
N ARG A 18 -5.10 3.09 12.42
CA ARG A 18 -5.32 4.03 13.55
C ARG A 18 -6.56 3.65 14.37
N ARG A 19 -7.72 3.47 13.73
CA ARG A 19 -8.98 3.11 14.43
C ARG A 19 -8.95 1.74 15.11
N LYS A 20 -8.09 0.82 14.64
CA LYS A 20 -7.91 -0.51 15.25
C LYS A 20 -6.74 -0.59 16.23
N GLN A 21 -5.92 0.46 16.39
CA GLN A 21 -4.66 0.46 17.15
C GLN A 21 -3.80 -0.77 16.81
N ARG A 22 -3.67 -1.05 15.51
CA ARG A 22 -3.12 -2.31 14.97
C ARG A 22 -2.31 -2.04 13.72
N GLY A 23 -1.14 -2.69 13.61
CA GLY A 23 -0.39 -2.69 12.36
C GLY A 23 -1.11 -3.53 11.31
N THR A 24 -1.37 -2.99 10.12
CA THR A 24 -1.96 -3.73 9.00
C THR A 24 -0.89 -4.13 8.00
N SER A 25 -0.87 -5.41 7.60
CA SER A 25 0.00 -5.94 6.55
C SER A 25 -0.82 -6.51 5.39
N VAL A 26 -0.35 -6.31 4.16
CA VAL A 26 -0.94 -6.77 2.90
C VAL A 26 0.16 -7.45 2.07
N THR A 27 -0.10 -8.65 1.53
CA THR A 27 0.96 -9.46 0.89
C THR A 27 0.50 -10.34 -0.28
N LEU A 28 0.83 -9.96 -1.52
CA LEU A 28 0.79 -10.80 -2.74
C LEU A 28 1.92 -10.38 -3.72
N ARG A 29 2.61 -11.33 -4.38
CA ARG A 29 3.77 -11.15 -5.33
C ARG A 29 3.32 -10.62 -6.72
N GLN A 30 4.11 -10.12 -7.70
CA GLN A 30 5.53 -9.74 -7.98
C GLN A 30 5.54 -8.92 -9.33
N PRO A 31 6.65 -8.55 -10.03
CA PRO A 31 8.11 -8.55 -9.75
C PRO A 31 8.78 -7.14 -9.84
N ALA A 32 10.10 -7.01 -9.61
CA ALA A 32 10.79 -5.72 -9.38
C ALA A 32 10.72 -4.64 -10.50
N SER A 33 10.86 -3.37 -10.09
CA SER A 33 10.88 -2.15 -10.93
C SER A 33 11.88 -1.10 -10.39
N SER A 34 12.28 -0.16 -11.25
CA SER A 34 13.35 0.83 -11.02
C SER A 34 12.92 2.04 -10.17
N GLY A 35 13.88 2.63 -9.43
CA GLY A 35 13.65 3.64 -8.39
C GLY A 35 13.33 5.07 -8.83
N ALA A 36 12.63 5.27 -9.95
CA ALA A 36 12.17 6.59 -10.39
C ALA A 36 10.74 6.88 -9.90
N ILE A 37 10.47 8.11 -9.46
CA ILE A 37 9.09 8.56 -9.15
C ILE A 37 8.38 8.87 -10.47
N VAL A 38 7.28 8.19 -10.73
CA VAL A 38 6.45 8.36 -11.94
C VAL A 38 5.00 8.59 -11.54
N THR A 39 4.39 9.65 -12.06
CA THR A 39 2.93 9.86 -11.93
C THR A 39 2.25 9.17 -13.11
N LEU A 40 1.35 8.23 -12.82
CA LEU A 40 0.60 7.48 -13.83
C LEU A 40 -0.79 8.09 -14.01
N HIS A 41 -1.09 8.56 -15.21
CA HIS A 41 -2.42 9.07 -15.57
C HIS A 41 -3.21 8.04 -16.37
N GLY A 42 -4.49 7.87 -16.03
CA GLY A 42 -5.40 6.90 -16.66
C GLY A 42 -5.99 5.91 -15.68
N ARG A 43 -6.78 4.96 -16.19
CA ARG A 43 -7.32 3.85 -15.41
C ARG A 43 -6.37 2.66 -15.50
N PHE A 44 -6.01 2.12 -14.35
CA PHE A 44 -5.17 0.93 -14.20
C PHE A 44 -5.88 -0.11 -13.33
N GLU A 45 -5.58 -1.39 -13.55
CA GLU A 45 -6.05 -2.47 -12.69
C GLU A 45 -4.98 -2.81 -11.65
N ILE A 46 -5.40 -2.98 -10.39
CA ILE A 46 -4.50 -3.34 -9.29
C ILE A 46 -4.19 -4.83 -9.39
N LEU A 47 -2.96 -5.18 -9.80
CA LEU A 47 -2.49 -6.56 -9.86
C LEU A 47 -2.05 -7.07 -8.49
N SER A 48 -1.31 -6.26 -7.74
CA SER A 48 -0.98 -6.55 -6.36
C SER A 48 -0.73 -5.27 -5.55
N LEU A 49 -1.05 -5.34 -4.27
CA LEU A 49 -0.75 -4.33 -3.27
C LEU A 49 -0.04 -5.04 -2.11
N LEU A 50 1.09 -4.47 -1.68
CA LEU A 50 2.02 -5.02 -0.71
C LEU A 50 2.34 -3.95 0.32
N GLY A 51 2.71 -4.35 1.53
CA GLY A 51 3.36 -3.47 2.50
C GLY A 51 2.60 -3.38 3.82
N SER A 52 2.99 -2.39 4.62
CA SER A 52 2.46 -2.25 5.97
C SER A 52 2.19 -0.80 6.36
N ILE A 53 1.13 -0.62 7.15
CA ILE A 53 0.85 0.62 7.85
C ILE A 53 0.82 0.35 9.34
N LEU A 54 1.67 1.08 10.06
CA LEU A 54 1.83 1.00 11.50
C LEU A 54 1.09 2.19 12.16
N PRO A 55 0.66 2.05 13.43
CA PRO A 55 0.10 3.17 14.18
C PRO A 55 1.14 4.29 14.39
N PRO A 56 0.72 5.53 14.73
CA PRO A 56 1.61 6.69 14.85
C PRO A 56 2.76 6.57 15.89
N SER A 57 2.71 5.58 16.77
CA SER A 57 3.76 5.26 17.73
C SER A 57 4.96 4.51 17.14
N ALA A 58 4.88 4.04 15.89
CA ALA A 58 5.97 3.35 15.22
C ALA A 58 7.02 4.33 14.65
N PRO A 59 8.31 3.92 14.51
CA PRO A 59 9.34 4.82 14.01
C PRO A 59 9.08 5.25 12.55
N PRO A 60 9.40 6.50 12.18
CA PRO A 60 9.23 6.98 10.80
C PRO A 60 10.16 6.24 9.83
N GLY A 61 9.71 6.07 8.58
CA GLY A 61 10.51 5.47 7.50
C GLY A 61 10.44 3.94 7.37
N ILE A 62 9.40 3.31 7.93
CA ILE A 62 9.11 1.85 7.82
C ILE A 62 7.70 1.60 7.24
N ILE A 63 6.86 2.63 7.20
CA ILE A 63 5.49 2.59 6.69
C ILE A 63 5.51 2.86 5.18
N GLY A 64 4.81 2.03 4.42
CA GLY A 64 4.75 2.18 2.97
C GLY A 64 3.95 1.06 2.30
N LEU A 65 3.39 1.38 1.13
CA LEU A 65 2.75 0.43 0.23
C LEU A 65 3.57 0.33 -1.06
N THR A 66 3.74 -0.88 -1.56
CA THR A 66 4.24 -1.16 -2.91
C THR A 66 3.06 -1.65 -3.73
N ILE A 67 2.87 -1.08 -4.92
CA ILE A 67 1.77 -1.45 -5.83
C ILE A 67 2.29 -1.93 -7.17
N TYR A 68 1.54 -2.83 -7.81
CA TYR A 68 1.68 -3.20 -9.21
C TYR A 68 0.35 -3.00 -9.94
N LEU A 69 0.43 -2.35 -11.09
CA LEU A 69 -0.68 -1.84 -11.88
C LEU A 69 -0.55 -2.34 -13.33
N ALA A 70 -1.64 -2.88 -13.88
CA ALA A 70 -1.78 -3.16 -15.31
C ALA A 70 -2.46 -1.98 -16.01
N GLY A 71 -1.92 -1.57 -17.16
CA GLY A 71 -2.58 -0.64 -18.07
C GLY A 71 -3.25 -1.34 -19.25
N ALA A 72 -4.09 -0.60 -19.97
CA ALA A 72 -4.90 -1.12 -21.07
C ALA A 72 -4.12 -1.63 -22.31
N GLN A 73 -2.79 -1.46 -22.35
CA GLN A 73 -1.92 -1.91 -23.44
C GLN A 73 -1.08 -3.14 -23.02
N GLY A 74 -1.43 -3.79 -21.91
CA GLY A 74 -0.69 -4.94 -21.37
C GLY A 74 0.60 -4.57 -20.62
N GLN A 75 0.87 -3.27 -20.44
CA GLN A 75 2.01 -2.81 -19.65
C GLN A 75 1.77 -3.01 -18.16
N VAL A 76 2.79 -3.45 -17.44
CA VAL A 76 2.80 -3.54 -15.97
C VAL A 76 3.78 -2.53 -15.41
N VAL A 77 3.33 -1.71 -14.45
CA VAL A 77 4.16 -0.75 -13.73
C VAL A 77 4.05 -1.02 -12.24
N GLY A 78 5.14 -0.92 -11.50
CA GLY A 78 5.08 -0.98 -10.04
C GLY A 78 6.19 -0.23 -9.35
N GLY A 79 6.03 -0.06 -8.04
CA GLY A 79 6.92 0.72 -7.19
C GLY A 79 6.27 1.06 -5.85
N GLY A 80 6.99 1.83 -5.03
CA GLY A 80 6.44 2.40 -3.81
C GLY A 80 5.38 3.47 -4.13
N VAL A 81 4.26 3.45 -3.42
CA VAL A 81 3.22 4.49 -3.49
C VAL A 81 3.76 5.74 -2.81
N VAL A 82 3.97 6.80 -3.60
CA VAL A 82 4.38 8.12 -3.12
C VAL A 82 3.27 9.11 -3.49
N GLY A 83 2.65 9.73 -2.49
CA GLY A 83 1.47 10.56 -2.68
C GLY A 83 0.18 9.76 -2.72
N ALA A 84 -0.82 10.30 -3.42
CA ALA A 84 -2.19 9.80 -3.35
C ALA A 84 -2.45 8.59 -4.27
N LEU A 85 -3.21 7.60 -3.76
CA LEU A 85 -3.64 6.42 -4.52
C LEU A 85 -5.17 6.40 -4.62
N ILE A 86 -5.71 7.10 -5.61
CA ILE A 86 -7.15 7.31 -5.77
C ILE A 86 -7.81 6.12 -6.46
N ALA A 87 -8.84 5.56 -5.82
CA ALA A 87 -9.61 4.45 -6.37
C ALA A 87 -10.53 4.92 -7.51
N SER A 88 -10.36 4.38 -8.72
CA SER A 88 -11.25 4.67 -9.88
C SER A 88 -12.65 4.03 -9.78
N GLY A 89 -12.87 3.16 -8.80
CA GLY A 89 -14.08 2.39 -8.54
C GLY A 89 -13.99 1.73 -7.16
N PRO A 90 -14.98 0.95 -6.72
CA PRO A 90 -14.92 0.25 -5.43
C PRO A 90 -13.71 -0.71 -5.36
N VAL A 91 -12.92 -0.63 -4.30
CA VAL A 91 -11.76 -1.50 -4.03
C VAL A 91 -11.95 -2.22 -2.70
N VAL A 92 -11.97 -3.55 -2.72
CA VAL A 92 -12.03 -4.38 -1.50
C VAL A 92 -10.62 -4.79 -1.09
N ILE A 93 -10.20 -4.39 0.11
CA ILE A 93 -8.87 -4.68 0.66
C ILE A 93 -8.99 -5.72 1.77
N LEU A 94 -8.32 -6.86 1.60
CA LEU A 94 -8.07 -7.82 2.67
C LEU A 94 -6.74 -7.45 3.34
N ALA A 95 -6.74 -7.29 4.66
CA ALA A 95 -5.56 -6.92 5.44
C ALA A 95 -5.51 -7.72 6.75
N ALA A 96 -4.33 -8.26 7.08
CA ALA A 96 -4.08 -8.85 8.39
C ALA A 96 -3.77 -7.73 9.40
N SER A 97 -4.30 -7.80 10.64
CA SER A 97 -4.13 -6.75 11.64
C SER A 97 -3.56 -7.25 12.99
N PHE A 98 -2.36 -6.80 13.32
CA PHE A 98 -1.57 -7.27 14.46
C PHE A 98 -1.72 -6.33 15.66
N ARG A 99 -2.10 -6.89 16.82
CA ARG A 99 -2.44 -6.13 18.04
C ARG A 99 -1.22 -5.59 18.79
N ASN A 100 -0.05 -6.20 18.60
CA ASN A 100 1.22 -5.74 19.17
C ASN A 100 2.28 -5.79 18.06
N ALA A 101 2.24 -4.80 17.15
CA ALA A 101 3.17 -4.71 16.04
C ALA A 101 4.50 -4.09 16.53
N ALA A 102 5.43 -4.94 16.93
CA ALA A 102 6.83 -4.55 17.15
C ALA A 102 7.58 -4.50 15.81
N PHE A 103 8.59 -3.65 15.72
CA PHE A 103 9.48 -3.58 14.57
C PHE A 103 10.94 -3.49 15.04
N ASP A 104 11.74 -4.48 14.65
CA ASP A 104 13.16 -4.53 14.96
C ASP A 104 13.98 -4.29 13.69
N ARG A 105 14.78 -3.23 13.70
CA ARG A 105 15.83 -3.00 12.69
C ARG A 105 17.06 -3.80 13.10
N LEU A 106 17.18 -5.01 12.56
CA LEU A 106 18.39 -5.82 12.76
C LEU A 106 19.61 -5.11 12.16
N PRO A 107 20.76 -5.06 12.85
CA PRO A 107 21.98 -4.52 12.28
C PRO A 107 22.44 -5.39 11.10
N ILE A 108 22.68 -4.75 9.96
CA ILE A 108 23.42 -5.36 8.86
C ILE A 108 24.86 -5.64 9.30
N ARG A 109 25.35 -6.84 9.01
CA ARG A 109 26.67 -7.36 9.39
C ARG A 109 27.43 -7.79 8.15
#